data_AF-A0A7W4TQJ0-F1
#
_entry.id   AF-A0A7W4TQJ0-F1
#
_cell.length_a   1.000
_cell.length_b   1.000
_cell.length_c   1.000
_cell.angle_alpha   90.00
_cell.angle_beta   90.00
_cell.angle_gamma   90.00
#
_symmetry.space_group_name_H-M   'P 1'
#
loop_
_entity.id
_entity.type
_entity.pdbx_description
1 polymer ?
#
loop_
_entity_poly.entity_id
_entity_poly.type
_entity_poly.pdbx_seq_one_letter_code
_entity_poly.pdbx_strand_id
1 'polypeptide(L)'
;MRAAITELLRLHHSIGRDILQRQHDAGWGAEVIDRLAHDLRDAFPDQRDFSSANLRSMRAFAATWPDQESLVQQAVGQLPWGHITVLLARTKDPAVRDWYAAAAVEHGWSRNVLTHQINRFGHGLALVGRHDTQGSASTSASTSSSWTSSSSTSPSCASSSSN
;
A
#
# COMPACT_ATOMS: atom_id res chain seq x y z
N MET A 1 19.06 8.46 -12.22
CA MET A 1 18.61 7.06 -12.06
C MET A 1 17.18 6.95 -11.51
N ARG A 2 16.78 7.72 -10.47
CA ARG A 2 15.40 7.70 -9.92
C ARG A 2 14.29 8.08 -10.92
N ALA A 3 14.50 9.10 -11.74
CA ALA A 3 13.50 9.56 -12.71
C ALA A 3 13.06 8.47 -13.71
N ALA A 4 13.98 7.57 -14.12
CA ALA A 4 13.67 6.49 -15.04
C ALA A 4 12.79 5.40 -14.42
N ILE A 5 13.00 5.09 -13.13
CA ILE A 5 12.15 4.13 -12.39
C ILE A 5 10.76 4.71 -12.25
N THR A 6 10.64 5.98 -11.85
CA THR A 6 9.36 6.65 -11.69
C THR A 6 8.57 6.68 -13.00
N GLU A 7 9.21 6.99 -14.11
CA GLU A 7 8.54 7.04 -15.41
C GLU A 7 8.03 5.67 -15.87
N LEU A 8 8.84 4.63 -15.66
CA LEU A 8 8.42 3.25 -15.90
C LEU A 8 7.18 2.88 -15.08
N LEU A 9 7.16 3.26 -13.80
CA LEU A 9 6.03 2.98 -12.91
C LEU A 9 4.77 3.74 -13.31
N ARG A 10 4.88 5.00 -13.74
CA ARG A 10 3.75 5.77 -14.27
C ARG A 10 3.16 5.13 -15.51
N LEU A 11 4.00 4.68 -16.43
CA LEU A 11 3.55 3.95 -17.62
C LEU A 11 2.80 2.67 -17.23
N HIS A 12 3.39 1.83 -16.38
CA HIS A 12 2.76 0.58 -15.91
C HIS A 12 1.44 0.84 -15.19
N HIS A 13 1.37 1.91 -14.40
CA HIS A 13 0.15 2.36 -13.73
C HIS A 13 -0.94 2.77 -14.71
N SER A 14 -0.59 3.58 -15.72
CA SER A 14 -1.53 4.04 -16.75
C SER A 14 -2.14 2.87 -17.53
N ILE A 15 -1.33 1.88 -17.92
CA ILE A 15 -1.80 0.66 -18.59
C ILE A 15 -2.76 -0.11 -17.66
N GLY A 16 -2.42 -0.23 -16.38
CA GLY A 16 -3.27 -0.87 -15.39
C GLY A 16 -4.63 -0.18 -15.24
N ARG A 17 -4.65 1.16 -15.20
CA ARG A 17 -5.89 1.94 -15.16
C ARG A 17 -6.73 1.76 -16.41
N ASP A 18 -6.12 1.78 -17.59
CA ASP A 18 -6.82 1.55 -18.86
C ASP A 18 -7.47 0.17 -18.89
N ILE A 19 -6.78 -0.87 -18.36
CA ILE A 19 -7.36 -2.21 -18.21
C ILE A 19 -8.57 -2.17 -17.27
N LEU A 20 -8.46 -1.52 -16.10
CA LEU A 20 -9.58 -1.41 -15.14
C LEU A 20 -10.79 -0.68 -15.75
N GLN A 21 -10.55 0.42 -16.46
CA GLN A 21 -11.59 1.21 -17.12
C GLN A 21 -12.31 0.37 -18.19
N ARG A 22 -11.56 -0.32 -19.06
CA ARG A 22 -12.14 -1.19 -20.09
C ARG A 22 -12.96 -2.34 -19.51
N GLN A 23 -12.50 -2.93 -18.39
CA GLN A 23 -13.26 -3.96 -17.69
C GLN A 23 -14.56 -3.43 -17.08
N HIS A 24 -14.54 -2.20 -16.57
CA HIS A 24 -15.71 -1.53 -16.00
C HIS A 24 -16.75 -1.17 -17.07
N ASP A 25 -16.33 -0.52 -18.16
CA ASP A 25 -17.24 0.10 -19.13
C ASP A 25 -17.92 -0.90 -20.06
N ALA A 26 -17.26 -2.02 -20.36
CA ALA A 26 -17.70 -2.90 -21.43
C ALA A 26 -18.09 -4.32 -20.97
N GLY A 27 -18.07 -4.62 -19.67
CA GLY A 27 -18.26 -6.00 -19.16
C GLY A 27 -17.22 -6.99 -19.70
N TRP A 28 -16.14 -6.43 -20.22
CA TRP A 28 -15.00 -7.08 -20.83
C TRP A 28 -14.30 -7.87 -19.72
N GLY A 29 -14.52 -9.18 -19.67
CA GLY A 29 -14.16 -10.04 -18.53
C GLY A 29 -12.65 -10.31 -18.37
N ALA A 30 -12.29 -11.54 -18.03
CA ALA A 30 -10.88 -11.93 -17.89
C ALA A 30 -10.09 -11.87 -19.22
N GLU A 31 -10.78 -12.00 -20.38
CA GLU A 31 -10.15 -12.06 -21.71
C GLU A 31 -9.48 -10.76 -22.19
N VAL A 32 -9.81 -9.60 -21.59
CA VAL A 32 -9.22 -8.31 -21.99
C VAL A 32 -7.71 -8.35 -21.93
N ILE A 33 -7.20 -8.97 -20.86
CA ILE A 33 -5.78 -8.99 -20.59
C ILE A 33 -5.07 -9.88 -21.61
N ASP A 34 -5.67 -11.00 -21.98
CA ASP A 34 -5.07 -11.91 -22.95
C ASP A 34 -5.10 -11.35 -24.36
N ARG A 35 -6.21 -10.70 -24.76
CA ARG A 35 -6.29 -9.99 -26.04
C ARG A 35 -5.30 -8.83 -26.11
N LEU A 36 -5.27 -7.98 -25.08
CA LEU A 36 -4.34 -6.86 -25.01
C LEU A 36 -2.88 -7.33 -24.99
N ALA A 37 -2.57 -8.42 -24.29
CA ALA A 37 -1.23 -9.02 -24.30
C ALA A 37 -0.84 -9.53 -25.69
N HIS A 38 -1.78 -10.11 -26.43
CA HIS A 38 -1.53 -10.54 -27.80
C HIS A 38 -1.30 -9.35 -28.72
N ASP A 39 -2.22 -8.37 -28.73
CA ASP A 39 -2.12 -7.18 -29.56
C ASP A 39 -0.82 -6.40 -29.31
N LEU A 40 -0.43 -6.24 -28.04
CA LEU A 40 0.81 -5.55 -27.68
C LEU A 40 2.06 -6.34 -28.07
N ARG A 41 2.02 -7.67 -28.00
CA ARG A 41 3.16 -8.51 -28.37
C ARG A 41 3.31 -8.61 -29.89
N ASP A 42 2.21 -8.52 -30.63
CA ASP A 42 2.23 -8.45 -32.10
C ASP A 42 2.72 -7.08 -32.58
N ALA A 43 2.32 -6.00 -31.91
CA ALA A 43 2.78 -4.64 -32.21
C ALA A 43 4.24 -4.39 -31.77
N PHE A 44 4.69 -5.05 -30.69
CA PHE A 44 6.01 -4.86 -30.09
C PHE A 44 6.70 -6.21 -29.78
N PRO A 45 7.10 -6.99 -30.79
CA PRO A 45 7.61 -8.35 -30.60
C PRO A 45 8.91 -8.44 -29.79
N ASP A 46 9.73 -7.38 -29.81
CA ASP A 46 11.00 -7.33 -29.06
C ASP A 46 10.82 -6.97 -27.56
N GLN A 47 9.62 -6.57 -27.15
CA GLN A 47 9.34 -6.09 -25.78
C GLN A 47 8.76 -7.22 -24.92
N ARG A 48 9.57 -7.76 -23.99
CA ARG A 48 9.17 -8.87 -23.09
C ARG A 48 8.21 -8.46 -21.97
N ASP A 49 8.02 -7.17 -21.75
CA ASP A 49 7.22 -6.64 -20.65
C ASP A 49 5.70 -6.72 -20.92
N PHE A 50 5.25 -7.08 -22.13
CA PHE A 50 3.82 -7.16 -22.47
C PHE A 50 3.21 -8.58 -22.37
N SER A 51 3.68 -9.40 -21.43
CA SER A 51 3.04 -10.70 -21.15
C SER A 51 1.71 -10.55 -20.39
N SER A 52 0.75 -11.47 -20.57
CA SER A 52 -0.52 -11.47 -19.82
C SER A 52 -0.33 -11.50 -18.30
N ALA A 53 0.75 -12.13 -17.82
CA ALA A 53 1.09 -12.12 -16.40
C ALA A 53 1.50 -10.71 -15.94
N ASN A 54 2.31 -10.01 -16.73
CA ASN A 54 2.74 -8.65 -16.40
C ASN A 54 1.57 -7.65 -16.46
N LEU A 55 0.68 -7.79 -17.46
CA LEU A 55 -0.53 -6.97 -17.55
C LEU A 55 -1.49 -7.20 -16.36
N ARG A 56 -1.61 -8.45 -15.86
CA ARG A 56 -2.33 -8.73 -14.61
C ARG A 56 -1.69 -8.02 -13.42
N SER A 57 -0.36 -7.98 -13.35
CA SER A 57 0.36 -7.21 -12.32
C SER A 57 0.17 -5.71 -12.47
N MET A 58 0.19 -5.15 -13.67
CA MET A 58 -0.11 -3.73 -13.94
C MET A 58 -1.53 -3.36 -13.49
N ARG A 59 -2.52 -4.20 -13.81
CA ARG A 59 -3.90 -4.04 -13.32
C ARG A 59 -3.96 -4.05 -11.79
N ALA A 60 -3.36 -5.06 -11.16
CA ALA A 60 -3.35 -5.18 -9.69
C ALA A 60 -2.64 -3.98 -9.04
N PHE A 61 -1.58 -3.48 -9.66
CA PHE A 61 -0.86 -2.29 -9.25
C PHE A 61 -1.76 -1.05 -9.28
N ALA A 62 -2.42 -0.78 -10.40
CA ALA A 62 -3.34 0.35 -10.53
C ALA A 62 -4.55 0.26 -9.58
N ALA A 63 -5.05 -0.95 -9.32
CA ALA A 63 -6.14 -1.17 -8.37
C ALA A 63 -5.73 -0.93 -6.91
N THR A 64 -4.45 -1.19 -6.59
CA THR A 64 -3.91 -1.07 -5.24
C THR A 64 -3.59 0.39 -4.88
N TRP A 65 -3.02 1.12 -5.84
CA TRP A 65 -2.65 2.52 -5.68
C TRP A 65 -3.39 3.35 -6.72
N PRO A 66 -4.67 3.72 -6.50
CA PRO A 66 -5.44 4.44 -7.51
C PRO A 66 -4.89 5.83 -7.82
N ASP A 67 -4.31 6.50 -6.82
CA ASP A 67 -3.66 7.80 -6.98
C ASP A 67 -2.18 7.65 -7.37
N GLN A 68 -1.84 8.21 -8.53
CA GLN A 68 -0.50 8.12 -9.11
C GLN A 68 0.50 9.07 -8.41
N GLU A 69 0.03 10.19 -7.86
CA GLU A 69 0.89 11.17 -7.18
C GLU A 69 1.41 10.63 -5.85
N SER A 70 0.51 10.08 -5.01
CA SER A 70 0.91 9.43 -3.74
C SER A 70 1.85 8.25 -3.95
N LEU A 71 1.68 7.47 -5.01
CA LEU A 71 2.55 6.34 -5.34
C LEU A 71 4.02 6.74 -5.50
N VAL A 72 4.29 7.85 -6.20
CA VAL A 72 5.65 8.33 -6.47
C VAL A 72 6.32 8.83 -5.18
N GLN A 73 5.54 9.32 -4.23
CA GLN A 73 6.04 9.79 -2.93
C GLN A 73 6.29 8.65 -1.94
N GLN A 74 5.64 7.51 -2.10
CA GLN A 74 5.82 6.35 -1.25
C GLN A 74 7.13 5.59 -1.53
N ALA A 75 7.56 4.76 -0.57
CA ALA A 75 8.72 3.88 -0.73
C ALA A 75 8.60 2.95 -1.97
N VAL A 76 7.37 2.60 -2.34
CA VAL A 76 7.06 1.80 -3.55
C VAL A 76 7.53 2.51 -4.84
N GLY A 77 7.45 3.84 -4.91
CA GLY A 77 7.91 4.63 -6.07
C GLY A 77 9.42 4.63 -6.29
N GLN A 78 10.18 4.11 -5.32
CA GLN A 78 11.64 3.99 -5.38
C GLN A 78 12.11 2.57 -5.73
N LEU A 79 11.20 1.59 -5.73
CA LEU A 79 11.52 0.20 -5.96
C LEU A 79 11.44 -0.16 -7.46
N PRO A 80 12.32 -1.05 -7.95
CA PRO A 80 12.17 -1.63 -9.27
C PRO A 80 10.84 -2.38 -9.42
N TRP A 81 10.29 -2.41 -10.63
CA TRP A 81 9.03 -3.13 -10.94
C TRP A 81 9.02 -4.58 -10.46
N GLY A 82 10.17 -5.27 -10.53
CA GLY A 82 10.33 -6.64 -10.05
C GLY A 82 10.08 -6.83 -8.54
N HIS A 83 10.31 -5.80 -7.72
CA HIS A 83 9.99 -5.84 -6.29
C HIS A 83 8.50 -5.62 -6.05
N ILE A 84 7.91 -4.69 -6.81
CA ILE A 84 6.48 -4.37 -6.73
C ILE A 84 5.61 -5.57 -7.10
N THR A 85 5.98 -6.30 -8.16
CA THR A 85 5.28 -7.54 -8.54
C THR A 85 5.31 -8.60 -7.44
N VAL A 86 6.43 -8.75 -6.72
CA VAL A 86 6.53 -9.66 -5.57
C VAL A 86 5.64 -9.20 -4.42
N LEU A 87 5.65 -7.90 -4.10
CA LEU A 87 4.80 -7.31 -3.06
C LEU A 87 3.31 -7.51 -3.36
N LEU A 88 2.89 -7.29 -4.60
CA LEU A 88 1.51 -7.52 -5.05
C LEU A 88 1.12 -9.00 -4.99
N ALA A 89 2.02 -9.90 -5.38
CA ALA A 89 1.73 -11.33 -5.41
C ALA A 89 1.68 -11.98 -4.03
N ARG A 90 2.49 -11.48 -3.07
CA ARG A 90 2.68 -12.13 -1.77
C ARG A 90 2.03 -11.41 -0.60
N THR A 91 1.65 -10.13 -0.76
CA THR A 91 1.12 -9.33 0.34
C THR A 91 -0.25 -8.76 0.00
N LYS A 92 -1.29 -9.21 0.74
CA LYS A 92 -2.67 -8.75 0.59
C LYS A 92 -2.98 -7.50 1.42
N ASP A 93 -2.47 -7.45 2.66
CA ASP A 93 -2.66 -6.33 3.58
C ASP A 93 -1.84 -5.10 3.13
N PRO A 94 -2.46 -3.94 2.90
CA PRO A 94 -1.77 -2.70 2.55
C PRO A 94 -0.67 -2.30 3.54
N ALA A 95 -0.93 -2.41 4.85
CA ALA A 95 0.02 -1.99 5.87
C ALA A 95 1.28 -2.87 5.87
N VAL A 96 1.09 -4.17 5.67
CA VAL A 96 2.22 -5.12 5.52
C VAL A 96 3.02 -4.81 4.27
N ARG A 97 2.34 -4.41 3.19
CA ARG A 97 2.98 -4.10 1.91
C ARG A 97 3.86 -2.86 2.03
N ASP A 98 3.34 -1.81 2.66
CA ASP A 98 4.04 -0.55 2.86
C ASP A 98 5.26 -0.73 3.77
N TRP A 99 5.13 -1.54 4.83
CA TRP A 99 6.26 -1.86 5.70
C TRP A 99 7.39 -2.58 4.96
N TYR A 100 7.07 -3.63 4.18
CA TYR A 100 8.08 -4.34 3.40
C TYR A 100 8.69 -3.46 2.29
N ALA A 101 7.90 -2.56 1.70
CA ALA A 101 8.40 -1.60 0.72
C ALA A 101 9.40 -0.63 1.35
N ALA A 102 9.09 -0.08 2.53
CA ALA A 102 9.98 0.79 3.28
C ALA A 102 11.26 0.07 3.69
N ALA A 103 11.15 -1.13 4.28
CA ALA A 103 12.30 -1.94 4.68
C ALA A 103 13.21 -2.32 3.49
N ALA A 104 12.62 -2.60 2.32
CA ALA A 104 13.40 -2.90 1.12
C ALA A 104 14.18 -1.69 0.60
N VAL A 105 13.61 -0.48 0.69
CA VAL A 105 14.31 0.77 0.35
C VAL A 105 15.41 1.08 1.36
N GLU A 106 15.11 0.97 2.65
CA GLU A 106 16.04 1.29 3.74
C GLU A 106 17.26 0.36 3.75
N HIS A 107 17.04 -0.94 3.62
CA HIS A 107 18.12 -1.94 3.68
C HIS A 107 18.67 -2.34 2.31
N GLY A 108 18.16 -1.74 1.22
CA GLY A 108 18.60 -2.05 -0.14
C GLY A 108 18.40 -3.52 -0.53
N TRP A 109 17.29 -4.13 -0.09
CA TRP A 109 17.05 -5.56 -0.34
C TRP A 109 16.94 -5.87 -1.84
N SER A 110 17.63 -6.92 -2.28
CA SER A 110 17.37 -7.49 -3.60
C SER A 110 16.00 -8.16 -3.64
N ARG A 111 15.45 -8.39 -4.84
CA ARG A 111 14.17 -9.08 -5.03
C ARG A 111 14.14 -10.44 -4.31
N ASN A 112 15.26 -11.16 -4.35
CA ASN A 112 15.38 -12.48 -3.73
C ASN A 112 15.39 -12.39 -2.20
N VAL A 113 16.09 -11.40 -1.65
CA VAL A 113 16.08 -11.13 -0.20
C VAL A 113 14.68 -10.74 0.24
N LEU A 114 14.01 -9.81 -0.45
CA LEU A 114 12.63 -9.44 -0.16
C LEU A 114 11.69 -10.65 -0.17
N THR A 115 11.79 -11.50 -1.20
CA THR A 115 11.01 -12.74 -1.31
C THR A 115 11.28 -13.68 -0.15
N HIS A 116 12.55 -13.84 0.24
CA HIS A 116 12.94 -14.68 1.37
C HIS A 116 12.38 -14.13 2.69
N GLN A 117 12.46 -12.83 2.93
CA GLN A 117 11.93 -12.20 4.15
C GLN A 117 10.41 -12.37 4.26
N ILE A 118 9.67 -12.17 3.16
CA ILE A 118 8.23 -12.38 3.13
C ILE A 118 7.88 -13.85 3.40
N ASN A 119 8.61 -14.80 2.82
CA ASN A 119 8.38 -16.22 3.08
C ASN A 119 8.71 -16.62 4.51
N ARG A 120 9.76 -16.03 5.09
CA ARG A 120 10.23 -16.34 6.44
C ARG A 120 9.29 -15.80 7.51
N PHE A 121 8.78 -14.59 7.33
CA PHE A 121 8.08 -13.85 8.38
C PHE A 121 6.58 -13.62 8.12
N GLY A 122 6.13 -13.90 6.90
CA GLY A 122 4.74 -13.75 6.48
C GLY A 122 4.19 -12.36 6.78
N HIS A 123 2.95 -12.32 7.24
CA HIS A 123 2.27 -11.09 7.67
C HIS A 123 2.58 -10.70 9.13
N GLY A 124 3.23 -11.58 9.92
CA GLY A 124 3.35 -11.42 11.37
C GLY A 124 4.30 -10.29 11.80
N LEU A 125 5.44 -10.10 11.14
CA LEU A 125 6.42 -9.09 11.56
C LEU A 125 5.96 -7.65 11.32
N ALA A 126 5.22 -7.42 10.23
CA ALA A 126 4.78 -6.09 9.88
C ALA A 126 3.71 -5.53 10.84
N LEU A 127 3.05 -6.39 11.63
CA LEU A 127 2.13 -5.94 12.68
C LEU A 127 2.88 -5.60 13.98
N VAL A 128 4.06 -6.19 14.21
CA VAL A 128 4.88 -5.99 15.42
C VAL A 128 5.58 -4.61 15.40
N GLY A 129 6.06 -4.17 14.24
CA GLY A 129 6.69 -2.85 14.10
C GLY A 129 5.77 -1.63 14.30
N ARG A 130 4.45 -1.84 14.54
CA ARG A 130 3.50 -0.75 14.83
C ARG A 130 3.52 -0.25 16.27
N HIS A 131 4.10 -1.00 17.21
CA HIS A 131 4.07 -0.62 18.63
C HIS A 131 5.16 0.37 19.05
N ASP A 132 6.16 0.67 18.19
CA ASP A 132 7.36 1.38 18.64
C ASP A 132 7.47 2.85 18.17
N THR A 133 6.50 3.37 17.40
CA THR A 133 6.57 4.75 16.85
C THR A 133 5.52 5.73 17.40
N GLN A 134 4.75 5.36 18.43
CA GLN A 134 3.99 6.32 19.25
C GLN A 134 4.64 6.43 20.63
N GLY A 135 5.79 7.10 20.68
CA GLY A 135 6.52 7.27 21.92
C GLY A 135 7.61 8.32 21.83
N SER A 136 7.30 9.53 21.35
CA SER A 136 7.99 10.77 21.73
C SER A 136 7.42 11.98 20.98
N ALA A 137 6.48 12.69 21.63
CA ALA A 137 6.44 14.14 21.56
C ALA A 137 5.69 14.69 22.78
N SER A 138 6.43 15.42 23.62
CA SER A 138 5.97 16.38 24.63
C SER A 138 5.25 15.85 25.88
N THR A 139 6.03 15.25 26.79
CA THR A 139 5.91 15.58 28.22
C THR A 139 6.92 16.69 28.51
N SER A 140 6.42 17.89 28.76
CA SER A 140 7.15 18.89 29.54
C SER A 140 6.20 19.37 30.63
N ALA A 141 6.50 18.90 31.84
CA ALA A 141 5.87 19.24 33.09
C ALA A 141 6.11 20.72 33.44
N SER A 142 5.18 21.31 34.19
CA SER A 142 5.51 22.20 35.31
C SER A 142 4.33 22.29 36.28
N THR A 143 4.57 21.64 37.41
CA THR A 143 3.91 21.72 38.71
C THR A 143 3.65 23.14 39.19
N SER A 144 2.50 23.40 39.82
CA SER A 144 2.39 24.15 41.09
C SER A 144 0.98 24.01 41.70
N SER A 145 0.92 23.15 42.71
CA SER A 145 0.20 23.25 43.99
C SER A 145 -0.94 24.25 44.12
N SER A 146 -2.13 23.79 44.54
CA SER A 146 -2.60 23.98 45.92
C SER A 146 -3.91 23.21 46.18
N TRP A 147 -3.88 22.38 47.22
CA TRP A 147 -5.05 21.87 47.93
C TRP A 147 -5.81 23.01 48.59
N THR A 148 -7.15 23.05 48.42
CA THR A 148 -8.10 23.39 49.48
C THR A 148 -9.48 22.76 49.18
N SER A 149 -9.76 21.68 49.90
CA SER A 149 -10.97 21.41 50.71
C SER A 149 -12.37 21.82 50.22
N SER A 150 -13.22 20.78 50.14
CA SER A 150 -14.62 20.72 50.65
C SER A 150 -15.67 21.53 49.87
N SER A 151 -16.90 21.08 49.59
CA SER A 151 -17.78 20.10 50.23
C SER A 151 -18.91 19.71 49.26
N SER A 152 -19.51 18.55 49.52
CA SER A 152 -20.97 18.29 49.47
C SER A 152 -21.75 18.54 48.18
N THR A 153 -22.22 17.46 47.54
CA THR A 153 -23.60 16.94 47.72
C THR A 153 -23.91 15.94 46.58
N SER A 154 -24.32 14.74 46.96
CA SER A 154 -25.18 13.85 46.15
C SER A 154 -26.42 13.56 47.02
N PRO A 155 -27.51 12.92 46.54
CA PRO A 155 -27.72 12.34 45.22
C PRO A 155 -29.16 12.54 44.64
N SER A 156 -29.39 11.94 43.47
CA SER A 156 -30.66 11.30 43.04
C SER A 156 -31.89 12.17 42.71
N CYS A 157 -32.27 12.16 41.43
CA CYS A 157 -33.53 11.51 41.03
C CYS A 157 -33.48 11.11 39.55
N ALA A 158 -33.89 9.87 39.28
CA ALA A 158 -34.17 9.34 37.98
C ALA A 158 -35.68 9.04 37.89
N SER A 159 -36.19 9.02 36.66
CA SER A 159 -37.34 8.23 36.18
C SER A 159 -38.64 8.99 35.86
N SER A 160 -38.93 9.02 34.55
CA SER A 160 -40.14 8.47 33.90
C SER A 160 -41.42 9.30 33.73
N SER A 161 -41.73 9.53 32.44
CA SER A 161 -42.95 9.16 31.68
C SER A 161 -44.35 9.74 31.97
N SER A 162 -44.95 10.20 30.87
CA SER A 162 -46.35 10.05 30.41
C SER A 162 -47.50 10.64 31.24
N ASN A 163 -48.18 11.67 30.69
CA ASN A 163 -49.45 11.55 29.95
C ASN A 163 -49.77 12.87 29.24
#